data_AF-A0A5E5PSV9-F1
#
_entry.id   AF-A0A5E5PSV9-F1
#
_cell.length_a   1.000
_cell.length_b   1.000
_cell.length_c   1.000
_cell.angle_alpha   90.00
_cell.angle_beta   90.00
_cell.angle_gamma   90.00
#
_symmetry.space_group_name_H-M   'P 1'
#
loop_
_entity.id
_entity.type
_entity.pdbx_description
1 polymer ?
#
loop_
_entity_poly.entity_id
_entity_poly.type
_entity_poly.pdbx_seq_one_letter_code
_entity_poly.pdbx_strand_id
1 'polypeptide(L)'
;AYYFMKTIESGYKVPPAGIPQLTKPMLRKLQIPIPCPNDPEKSLSEQSRIVAILDKFDTLTHSISEGLPREIELRQKQYEYYRDLLLSFPKAESDA
;
A
#
# COMPACT_ATOMS: atom_id res chain seq x y z
N ALA A 1 -9.07 -11.98 -3.59
CA ALA A 1 -10.17 -11.28 -2.88
C ALA A 1 -9.74 -9.95 -2.25
N TYR A 2 -8.52 -9.82 -1.72
CA TYR A 2 -8.03 -8.59 -1.08
C TYR A 2 -8.30 -7.30 -1.87
N TYR A 3 -7.86 -7.22 -3.14
CA TYR A 3 -8.07 -6.03 -3.97
C TYR A 3 -9.54 -5.63 -4.11
N PHE A 4 -10.45 -6.60 -4.28
CA PHE A 4 -11.89 -6.33 -4.35
C PHE A 4 -12.45 -5.86 -3.00
N MET A 5 -11.97 -6.40 -1.89
CA MET A 5 -12.38 -5.93 -0.55
C MET A 5 -11.94 -4.49 -0.30
N LYS A 6 -10.78 -4.09 -0.84
CA LYS A 6 -10.27 -2.73 -0.73
C LYS A 6 -11.12 -1.74 -1.53
N THR A 7 -11.61 -2.13 -2.72
CA THR A 7 -12.43 -1.23 -3.55
C THR A 7 -13.79 -0.92 -2.93
N ILE A 8 -14.37 -1.85 -2.16
CA ILE A 8 -15.67 -1.68 -1.51
C ILE A 8 -15.55 -1.22 -0.05
N GLU A 9 -14.35 -0.88 0.42
CA GLU A 9 -14.07 -0.59 1.83
C GLU A 9 -14.94 0.54 2.39
N SER A 10 -15.08 1.63 1.65
CA SER A 10 -15.94 2.76 2.03
C SER A 10 -17.44 2.44 1.99
N GLY A 11 -17.84 1.32 1.38
CA GLY A 11 -19.22 0.90 1.22
C GLY A 11 -19.72 -0.05 2.31
N TYR A 12 -18.89 -0.45 3.27
CA TYR A 12 -19.30 -1.37 4.32
C TYR A 12 -20.31 -0.76 5.29
N LYS A 13 -21.51 -1.35 5.36
CA LYS A 13 -22.56 -0.97 6.32
C LYS A 13 -22.26 -1.54 7.70
N VAL A 14 -21.43 -0.82 8.47
CA VAL A 14 -21.09 -1.18 9.85
C VAL A 14 -22.15 -0.65 10.85
N PRO A 15 -22.34 -1.33 12.00
CA PRO A 15 -23.20 -0.81 13.06
C PRO A 15 -22.74 0.59 13.53
N PRO A 16 -23.67 1.54 13.77
CA PRO A 16 -23.33 2.89 14.20
C PRO A 16 -22.92 2.98 15.68
N ALA A 17 -23.22 1.95 16.47
CA ALA A 17 -22.91 1.88 17.90
C ALA A 17 -21.87 0.78 18.18
N GLY A 18 -20.94 1.08 19.08
CA GLY A 18 -19.82 0.20 19.42
C GLY A 18 -18.67 0.29 18.43
N ILE A 19 -17.71 -0.63 18.55
CA ILE A 19 -16.56 -0.69 17.65
C ILE A 19 -17.04 -1.17 16.26
N PRO A 20 -16.89 -0.37 15.19
CA PRO A 20 -17.29 -0.78 13.86
C PRO A 20 -16.52 -2.02 13.41
N GLN A 21 -17.24 -3.07 13.03
CA GLN A 21 -16.64 -4.32 12.60
C GLN A 21 -17.48 -5.02 11.54
N LEU A 22 -16.80 -5.73 10.63
CA LEU A 22 -17.42 -6.64 9.68
C LEU A 22 -17.75 -7.96 10.39
N THR A 23 -19.04 -8.24 10.57
CA THR A 23 -19.47 -9.49 11.21
C THR A 23 -19.49 -10.66 10.23
N LYS A 24 -19.33 -11.90 10.72
CA LYS A 24 -19.42 -13.13 9.91
C LYS A 24 -20.64 -13.16 8.96
N PRO A 25 -21.88 -12.84 9.39
CA PRO A 25 -23.03 -12.86 8.48
C PRO A 25 -22.95 -11.78 7.39
N MET A 26 -22.28 -10.64 7.63
CA MET A 26 -22.06 -9.63 6.59
C MET A 26 -21.10 -10.15 5.52
N LEU A 27 -20.00 -10.79 5.94
CA LEU A 27 -19.02 -11.38 5.01
C LEU A 27 -19.65 -12.47 4.14
N ARG A 28 -20.53 -13.31 4.69
CA ARG A 28 -21.23 -14.36 3.92
C ARG A 28 -22.17 -13.80 2.84
N LYS A 29 -22.70 -12.59 3.04
CA LYS A 29 -23.59 -11.94 2.07
C LYS A 29 -22.83 -11.24 0.95
N LEU A 30 -21.51 -11.09 1.08
CA LEU A 30 -20.72 -10.41 0.07
C LEU A 30 -20.58 -11.28 -1.17
N GLN A 31 -20.91 -10.72 -2.33
CA GLN A 31 -20.70 -11.35 -3.62
C GLN A 31 -19.45 -10.78 -4.28
N ILE A 32 -18.53 -11.67 -4.64
CA ILE A 32 -17.31 -11.33 -5.36
C ILE A 32 -17.55 -11.60 -6.85
N PRO A 33 -17.35 -10.62 -7.74
CA PRO A 33 -17.55 -10.81 -9.17
C PRO A 33 -16.46 -11.73 -9.74
N ILE A 34 -16.88 -12.71 -10.54
CA ILE A 34 -16.00 -13.62 -11.26
C ILE A 34 -16.09 -13.25 -12.76
N PRO A 35 -14.98 -12.82 -13.42
CA PRO A 35 -15.02 -12.26 -14.78
C PRO A 35 -15.56 -13.20 -15.87
N CYS A 36 -15.41 -14.52 -15.72
CA CYS A 36 -15.88 -15.51 -16.68
C CYS A 36 -16.49 -16.71 -15.94
N PRO A 37 -17.74 -16.63 -15.48
CA PRO A 37 -18.33 -17.69 -14.63
C PRO A 37 -18.58 -19.00 -15.39
N ASN A 38 -18.74 -18.94 -16.72
CA ASN A 38 -19.01 -20.10 -17.57
C ASN A 38 -17.73 -20.83 -18.02
N ASP A 39 -16.55 -20.24 -17.82
CA ASP A 39 -15.26 -20.76 -18.26
C ASP A 39 -14.19 -20.52 -17.16
N PRO A 40 -13.91 -21.53 -16.33
CA PRO A 40 -12.98 -21.41 -15.22
C PRO A 40 -11.55 -21.08 -15.64
N GLU A 41 -11.05 -21.66 -16.73
CA GLU A 41 -9.67 -21.47 -17.19
C GLU A 41 -9.44 -20.03 -17.65
N LYS A 42 -10.37 -19.52 -18.47
CA LYS A 42 -10.34 -18.13 -18.90
C LYS A 42 -10.45 -17.16 -17.71
N SER A 43 -11.29 -17.48 -16.73
CA SER A 43 -11.41 -16.65 -15.53
C SER A 43 -10.12 -16.58 -14.74
N LEU A 44 -9.44 -17.71 -14.54
CA LEU A 44 -8.16 -17.75 -13.83
C LEU A 44 -7.06 -16.98 -14.58
N SER A 45 -7.02 -17.08 -15.91
CA SER A 45 -6.08 -16.32 -16.74
C SER A 45 -6.29 -14.80 -16.58
N GLU A 46 -7.53 -14.32 -16.69
CA GLU A 46 -7.81 -12.89 -16.52
C GLU A 46 -7.55 -12.41 -15.10
N GLN A 47 -7.91 -13.20 -14.08
CA GLN A 47 -7.60 -12.86 -12.69
C GLN A 47 -6.10 -12.79 -12.45
N SER A 48 -5.31 -13.71 -13.02
CA SER A 48 -3.85 -13.71 -12.91
C SER A 48 -3.24 -12.47 -13.56
N ARG A 49 -3.72 -12.10 -14.74
CA ARG A 49 -3.29 -10.88 -15.44
C ARG A 49 -3.61 -9.62 -14.63
N ILE A 50 -4.82 -9.53 -14.07
CA ILE A 50 -5.26 -8.40 -13.24
C ILE A 50 -4.42 -8.32 -11.96
N VAL A 51 -4.28 -9.43 -11.23
CA VAL A 51 -3.52 -9.50 -9.98
C VAL A 51 -2.06 -9.14 -10.22
N ALA A 52 -1.42 -9.62 -11.29
CA ALA A 52 -0.04 -9.26 -11.61
C ALA A 52 0.18 -7.75 -11.82
N ILE A 53 -0.84 -7.02 -12.29
CA ILE A 53 -0.77 -5.56 -12.43
C ILE A 53 -0.97 -4.90 -11.07
N LEU A 54 -1.97 -5.35 -10.30
CA LEU A 54 -2.29 -4.79 -8.99
C LEU A 54 -1.16 -5.02 -7.97
N ASP A 55 -0.55 -6.20 -7.97
CA ASP A 55 0.59 -6.55 -7.11
C ASP A 55 1.80 -5.65 -7.40
N LYS A 56 2.05 -5.31 -8.68
CA LYS A 56 3.14 -4.38 -9.05
C LYS A 56 2.90 -2.99 -8.48
N PHE A 57 1.68 -2.47 -8.60
CA PHE A 57 1.35 -1.15 -8.04
C PHE A 57 1.37 -1.16 -6.51
N ASP A 58 0.86 -2.22 -5.89
CA ASP A 58 0.85 -2.35 -4.43
C ASP A 58 2.29 -2.43 -3.89
N THR A 59 3.14 -3.25 -4.51
CA THR A 59 4.56 -3.35 -4.16
C THR A 59 5.25 -2.00 -4.32
N LEU A 60 5.04 -1.30 -5.44
CA LEU A 60 5.66 0.01 -5.67
C LEU A 60 5.23 1.05 -4.63
N THR A 61 3.97 1.04 -4.18
CA THR A 61 3.43 2.11 -3.34
C THR A 61 3.51 1.83 -1.84
N HIS A 62 3.40 0.57 -1.42
CA HIS A 62 3.31 0.19 -0.02
C HIS A 62 4.49 -0.64 0.49
N SER A 63 5.34 -1.20 -0.38
CA SER A 63 6.48 -2.00 0.07
C SER A 63 7.53 -1.14 0.78
N ILE A 64 7.81 -1.50 2.03
CA ILE A 64 8.89 -0.90 2.84
C ILE A 64 10.28 -1.38 2.42
N SER A 65 10.36 -2.43 1.59
CA SER A 65 11.62 -3.04 1.17
C SER A 65 12.09 -2.57 -0.20
N GLU A 66 11.16 -2.36 -1.15
CA GLU A 66 11.48 -2.14 -2.57
C GLU A 66 10.57 -1.10 -3.26
N GLY A 67 9.72 -0.41 -2.50
CA GLY A 67 8.79 0.60 -3.02
C GLY A 67 9.19 2.06 -2.70
N LEU A 68 8.26 2.97 -2.99
CA LEU A 68 8.38 4.40 -2.69
C LEU A 68 8.72 4.70 -1.21
N PRO A 69 8.13 4.01 -0.20
CA PRO A 69 8.51 4.24 1.19
C PRO A 69 10.00 4.04 1.45
N ARG A 70 10.60 3.02 0.83
CA ARG A 70 12.04 2.75 0.95
C ARG A 70 12.88 3.86 0.35
N GLU A 71 12.52 4.30 -0.85
CA GLU A 71 13.24 5.40 -1.53
C GLU A 71 13.12 6.70 -0.73
N ILE A 72 11.93 7.03 -0.20
CA ILE A 72 11.72 8.22 0.63
C ILE A 72 12.61 8.19 1.86
N GLU A 73 12.68 7.05 2.58
CA GLU A 73 13.55 6.90 3.75
C GLU A 73 15.03 7.14 3.39
N LEU A 74 15.50 6.55 2.29
CA LEU A 74 16.87 6.73 1.82
C LEU A 74 17.16 8.18 1.42
N ARG A 75 16.22 8.85 0.75
CA ARG A 75 16.35 10.26 0.35
C ARG A 75 16.33 11.21 1.55
N GLN A 76 15.56 10.91 2.59
CA GLN A 76 15.58 11.66 3.84
C GLN A 76 16.94 11.54 4.54
N LYS A 77 17.48 10.32 4.68
CA LYS A 77 18.82 10.10 5.25
C LYS A 77 19.91 10.81 4.45
N GLN A 78 19.83 10.73 3.12
CA GLN A 78 20.74 11.44 2.23
C GLN A 78 20.66 12.95 2.44
N TYR A 79 19.44 13.50 2.49
CA TYR A 79 19.21 14.92 2.72
C TYR A 79 19.78 15.39 4.06
N GLU A 80 19.51 14.67 5.15
CA GLU A 80 20.01 15.00 6.49
C GLU A 80 21.53 15.03 6.53
N TYR A 81 22.18 14.01 5.97
CA TYR A 81 23.64 13.94 5.89
C TYR A 81 24.24 15.16 5.17
N TYR A 82 23.72 15.52 4.00
CA TYR A 82 24.24 16.66 3.25
C TYR A 82 23.86 18.00 3.87
N ARG A 83 22.68 18.12 4.49
CA ARG A 83 22.29 19.31 5.25
C ARG A 83 23.30 19.57 6.36
N ASP A 84 23.61 18.55 7.15
CA ASP A 84 24.51 18.70 8.30
C ASP A 84 25.95 18.95 7.85
N LEU A 85 26.41 18.31 6.76
CA LEU A 85 27.73 18.56 6.17
C LEU A 85 27.87 19.99 5.64
N LEU A 86 26.89 20.48 4.87
CA LEU A 86 26.95 21.80 4.23
C LEU A 86 26.73 22.94 5.22
N LEU A 87 25.94 22.70 6.27
CA LEU A 87 25.67 23.69 7.32
C LEU A 87 26.58 23.51 8.54
N SER A 88 27.52 22.56 8.52
CA SER A 88 28.64 22.52 9.45
C SER A 88 29.74 23.46 8.97
N PHE A 89 29.80 24.63 9.58
CA PHE A 89 30.89 25.57 9.33
C PHE A 89 32.04 25.29 10.30
N PRO A 90 33.30 25.34 9.85
CA PRO A 90 34.44 25.36 10.74
C PRO A 90 34.23 26.49 11.76
N LYS A 91 34.39 26.20 13.06
CA LYS A 91 34.50 27.29 14.03
C LYS A 91 35.71 28.11 13.63
N ALA A 92 35.55 29.44 13.52
CA ALA A 92 36.68 30.34 13.39
C ALA A 92 37.70 29.95 14.46
N GLU A 93 38.92 29.62 14.04
CA GLU A 93 40.02 29.44 14.98
C GLU A 93 40.06 30.72 15.82
N SER A 94 39.68 30.61 17.09
CA SER A 94 39.95 31.68 18.04
C SER A 94 41.46 31.66 18.21
N ASP A 95 42.10 32.64 17.58
CA ASP A 95 43.53 32.94 17.65
C ASP A 95 44.09 32.66 19.06
N ALA A 96 45.19 31.92 19.11
CA ALA A 96 46.10 31.86 20.25
C ALA A 96 47.52 32.22 19.79
#